data_AF-A0A1H5VA26-F1
#
_entry.id   AF-A0A1H5VA26-F1
#
_cell.length_a   1.000
_cell.length_b   1.000
_cell.length_c   1.000
_cell.angle_alpha   90.00
_cell.angle_beta   90.00
_cell.angle_gamma   90.00
#
_symmetry.space_group_name_H-M   'P 1'
#
loop_
_entity.id
_entity.type
_entity.pdbx_description
1 polymer ?
#
loop_
_entity_poly.entity_id
_entity_poly.type
_entity_poly.pdbx_seq_one_letter_code
_entity_poly.pdbx_strand_id
1 'polypeptide(L)'
;MADTKEGREKQAADEARRQRERALKEALARADEAEPAADERGEASGEEGDSLDLPLTCHRRNCDQPAEFLVLERYQEETGKGAVEATAALCRAHTDEESPTNLDGAYDEYVFRVVPLPESLRQESA
;
A
#
# COMPACT_ATOMS: atom_id res chain seq x y z
N MET A 1 -31.58 -26.91 -47.63
CA MET A 1 -30.34 -26.34 -47.03
C MET A 1 -30.30 -26.84 -45.60
N ALA A 2 -29.35 -27.71 -45.25
CA ALA A 2 -29.31 -28.36 -43.96
C ALA A 2 -28.30 -27.65 -43.04
N ASP A 3 -28.74 -27.19 -41.88
CA ASP A 3 -27.86 -26.72 -40.80
C ASP A 3 -26.96 -27.88 -40.38
N THR A 4 -25.69 -27.81 -40.77
CA THR A 4 -24.69 -28.78 -40.32
C THR A 4 -24.27 -28.42 -38.90
N LYS A 5 -23.90 -29.44 -38.11
CA LYS A 5 -23.37 -29.25 -36.75
C LYS A 5 -22.21 -28.23 -36.73
N GLU A 6 -21.34 -28.30 -37.73
CA GLU A 6 -20.23 -27.36 -37.94
C GLU A 6 -20.70 -25.91 -38.17
N GLY A 7 -21.82 -25.72 -38.87
CA GLY A 7 -22.42 -24.40 -39.08
C GLY A 7 -22.87 -23.74 -37.77
N ARG A 8 -23.44 -24.52 -36.84
CA ARG A 8 -23.86 -24.04 -35.51
C ARG A 8 -22.67 -23.69 -34.62
N GLU A 9 -21.62 -24.51 -34.65
CA GLU A 9 -20.40 -24.28 -33.87
C GLU A 9 -19.67 -23.01 -34.35
N LYS A 10 -19.60 -22.80 -35.67
CA LYS A 10 -19.04 -21.57 -36.24
C LYS A 10 -19.84 -20.32 -35.83
N GLN A 11 -21.18 -20.40 -35.87
CA GLN A 11 -22.04 -19.30 -35.43
C GLN A 11 -21.81 -18.95 -33.94
N ALA A 12 -21.67 -19.97 -33.07
CA ALA A 12 -21.39 -19.76 -31.66
C ALA A 12 -20.00 -19.13 -31.42
N ALA A 13 -18.98 -19.56 -32.15
CA ALA A 13 -17.63 -18.99 -32.05
C ALA A 13 -17.59 -17.53 -32.54
N ASP A 14 -18.30 -17.23 -33.63
CA ASP A 14 -18.44 -15.87 -34.16
C ASP A 14 -19.16 -14.94 -33.16
N GLU A 15 -20.22 -15.42 -32.52
CA GLU A 15 -20.95 -14.67 -31.50
C GLU A 15 -20.08 -14.41 -30.27
N ALA A 16 -19.38 -15.43 -29.77
CA ALA A 16 -18.49 -15.31 -28.62
C ALA A 16 -17.34 -14.31 -28.89
N ARG A 17 -16.79 -14.28 -30.11
CA ARG A 17 -15.78 -13.29 -30.50
C ARG A 17 -16.32 -11.87 -30.44
N ARG A 18 -17.50 -11.62 -31.02
CA ARG A 18 -18.13 -10.29 -31.00
C ARG A 18 -18.44 -9.81 -29.59
N GLN A 19 -18.86 -10.71 -28.71
CA GLN A 19 -19.12 -10.37 -27.31
C GLN A 19 -17.84 -9.93 -26.58
N ARG A 20 -16.72 -10.65 -26.79
CA ARG A 20 -15.41 -10.30 -26.21
C ARG A 20 -14.89 -8.95 -26.71
N GLU A 21 -15.01 -8.69 -28.01
CA GLU A 21 -14.59 -7.40 -28.59
C GLU A 21 -15.38 -6.23 -28.02
N ARG A 22 -16.69 -6.40 -27.81
CA ARG A 22 -17.53 -5.37 -27.16
C ARG A 22 -17.12 -5.14 -25.71
N ALA A 23 -16.89 -6.20 -24.95
CA ALA A 23 -16.47 -6.09 -23.55
C ALA A 23 -15.14 -5.34 -23.41
N LEU A 24 -14.17 -5.63 -24.28
CA LEU A 24 -12.88 -4.92 -24.32
C LEU A 24 -13.05 -3.44 -24.71
N LYS A 25 -13.86 -3.15 -25.73
CA LYS A 25 -14.10 -1.78 -26.16
C LYS A 25 -14.81 -0.95 -25.09
N GLU A 26 -15.75 -1.54 -24.37
CA GLU A 26 -16.45 -0.89 -23.26
C GLU A 26 -15.52 -0.66 -22.06
N ALA A 27 -14.66 -1.62 -21.74
CA ALA A 27 -13.65 -1.46 -20.70
C ALA A 27 -12.67 -0.33 -21.03
N LEU A 28 -12.21 -0.24 -22.29
CA LEU A 28 -11.36 0.85 -22.76
C LEU A 28 -12.09 2.20 -22.74
N ALA A 29 -13.34 2.26 -23.19
CA ALA A 29 -14.12 3.49 -23.18
C ALA A 29 -14.32 4.03 -21.75
N ARG A 30 -14.56 3.15 -20.78
CA ARG A 30 -14.66 3.52 -19.35
C ARG A 30 -13.33 4.00 -18.76
N ALA A 31 -12.21 3.45 -19.22
CA ALA A 31 -10.89 3.90 -18.78
C ALA A 31 -10.49 5.25 -19.39
N ASP A 32 -11.04 5.60 -20.55
CA ASP A 32 -10.82 6.89 -21.24
C ASP A 32 -11.81 7.98 -20.78
N GLU A 33 -12.89 7.61 -20.08
CA GLU A 33 -13.72 8.58 -19.35
C GLU A 33 -12.83 9.24 -18.29
N ALA A 34 -12.56 10.53 -18.49
CA ALA A 34 -11.75 11.31 -17.57
C ALA A 34 -12.32 11.14 -16.16
N GLU A 35 -11.48 10.63 -15.26
CA GLU A 35 -11.81 10.59 -13.85
C GLU A 35 -12.23 12.01 -13.42
N PRO A 36 -13.30 12.16 -12.63
CA PRO A 36 -13.67 13.48 -12.14
C PRO A 36 -12.43 14.06 -11.50
N ALA A 37 -12.07 15.30 -11.87
CA ALA A 37 -10.92 15.98 -11.29
C ALA A 37 -11.00 15.76 -9.78
N ALA A 38 -10.04 15.00 -9.26
CA ALA A 38 -9.84 14.95 -7.83
C ALA A 38 -9.76 16.41 -7.42
N ASP A 39 -10.69 16.83 -6.55
CA ASP A 39 -10.65 18.14 -5.89
C ASP A 39 -9.18 18.47 -5.63
N GLU A 40 -8.69 19.61 -6.12
CA GLU A 40 -7.25 19.94 -6.25
C GLU A 40 -6.52 19.90 -4.90
N ARG A 41 -6.28 18.68 -4.45
CA ARG A 41 -5.68 18.27 -3.20
C ARG A 41 -5.24 16.82 -3.36
N GLY A 42 -4.28 16.63 -4.27
CA GLY A 42 -3.50 15.41 -4.43
C GLY A 42 -3.66 14.79 -5.80
N GLU A 43 -2.66 14.97 -6.68
CA GLU A 43 -1.50 14.05 -6.77
C GLU A 43 -0.85 14.25 -8.15
N ALA A 44 0.32 14.90 -8.15
CA ALA A 44 1.16 15.11 -9.32
C ALA A 44 2.35 14.16 -9.21
N SER A 45 2.26 12.96 -9.80
CA SER A 45 3.40 12.03 -9.86
C SER A 45 4.66 12.70 -10.42
N GLY A 46 5.66 12.91 -9.55
CA GLY A 46 7.01 13.30 -9.96
C GLY A 46 7.84 13.86 -8.80
N GLU A 47 8.57 12.97 -8.11
CA GLU A 47 9.52 13.32 -7.05
C GLU A 47 8.90 14.10 -5.88
N GLU A 48 7.80 13.57 -5.36
CA GLU A 48 7.25 14.04 -4.10
C GLU A 48 7.89 13.17 -3.03
N GLY A 49 8.78 13.78 -2.24
CA GLY A 49 9.12 13.22 -0.95
C GLY A 49 7.79 12.87 -0.31
N ASP A 50 7.56 11.57 -0.16
CA ASP A 50 6.54 11.00 0.70
C ASP A 50 6.85 11.57 2.08
N SER A 51 6.39 12.79 2.34
CA SER A 51 6.13 13.31 3.66
C SER A 51 4.98 12.48 4.19
N LEU A 52 5.24 11.16 4.34
CA LEU A 52 4.68 10.35 5.39
C LEU A 52 4.66 11.30 6.58
N ASP A 53 3.47 11.54 7.12
CA ASP A 53 3.26 12.32 8.33
C ASP A 53 3.83 11.53 9.53
N LEU A 54 5.12 11.21 9.41
CA LEU A 54 5.93 10.52 10.38
C LEU A 54 6.24 11.58 11.42
N PRO A 55 5.91 11.31 12.70
CA PRO A 55 6.22 12.25 13.75
C PRO A 55 7.73 12.49 13.76
N LEU A 56 8.11 13.75 13.53
CA LEU A 56 9.51 14.20 13.55
C LEU A 56 10.11 14.14 14.97
N THR A 57 9.26 13.89 15.97
CA THR A 57 9.62 13.74 17.38
C THR A 57 9.46 12.29 17.83
N CYS A 58 10.19 11.94 18.88
CA CYS A 58 10.09 10.63 19.49
C CYS A 58 8.67 10.35 20.00
N HIS A 59 8.11 9.21 19.62
CA HIS A 59 6.78 8.76 20.05
C HIS A 59 6.69 8.47 21.57
N ARG A 60 7.82 8.37 22.28
CA ARG A 60 7.83 8.10 23.72
C ARG A 60 7.26 9.28 24.50
N ARG A 61 6.45 8.98 25.51
CA ARG A 61 5.85 9.99 26.38
C ARG A 61 6.95 10.84 27.03
N ASN A 62 6.73 12.16 27.10
CA ASN A 62 7.68 13.12 27.68
C ASN A 62 9.05 13.13 26.99
N CYS A 63 9.13 12.78 25.70
CA CYS A 63 10.35 12.89 24.91
C CYS A 63 10.15 13.79 23.70
N ASP A 64 10.65 15.02 23.79
CA ASP A 64 10.62 15.98 22.67
C ASP A 64 11.89 15.91 21.81
N GLN A 65 12.67 14.83 21.93
CA GLN A 65 13.85 14.62 21.09
C GLN A 65 13.43 14.31 19.65
N PRO A 66 14.22 14.73 18.65
CA PRO A 66 13.95 14.39 17.27
C PRO A 66 14.01 12.87 17.07
N ALA A 67 13.09 12.36 16.26
CA ALA A 67 13.15 10.97 15.84
C ALA A 67 14.31 10.76 14.87
N GLU A 68 15.11 9.73 15.11
CA GLU A 68 16.22 9.34 14.24
C GLU A 68 15.93 8.04 13.49
N PHE A 69 15.07 7.19 14.05
CA PHE A 69 14.77 5.87 13.52
C PHE A 69 13.27 5.66 13.44
N LEU A 70 12.84 4.90 12.43
CA LEU A 70 11.52 4.33 12.34
C LEU A 70 11.60 2.84 12.68
N VAL A 71 10.90 2.46 13.74
CA VAL A 71 10.73 1.05 14.12
C VAL A 71 9.43 0.56 13.53
N LEU A 72 9.49 -0.56 12.81
CA LEU A 72 8.34 -1.25 12.24
C LEU A 72 8.28 -2.67 12.81
N GLU A 73 7.13 -3.04 13.35
CA GLU A 73 6.83 -4.41 13.79
C GLU A 73 5.59 -4.93 13.07
N ARG A 74 5.75 -6.00 12.29
CA ARG A 74 4.66 -6.70 11.61
C ARG A 74 4.33 -7.97 12.39
N TYR A 75 3.13 -8.05 12.97
CA TYR A 75 2.67 -9.16 13.81
C TYR A 75 1.25 -9.59 13.44
N GLN A 76 0.84 -10.79 13.87
CA GLN A 76 -0.53 -11.25 13.66
C GLN A 76 -1.43 -10.81 14.82
N GLU A 77 -2.53 -10.12 14.53
CA GLU A 77 -3.47 -9.71 15.57
C GLU A 77 -4.27 -10.89 16.11
N GLU A 78 -4.46 -10.92 17.44
CA GLU A 78 -5.24 -11.94 18.15
C GLU A 78 -6.73 -11.95 17.77
N THR A 79 -7.23 -10.85 17.18
CA THR A 79 -8.62 -10.74 16.73
C THR A 79 -8.91 -11.47 15.43
N GLY A 80 -7.89 -12.08 14.81
CA GLY A 80 -8.03 -12.87 13.57
C GLY A 80 -8.24 -12.01 12.31
N LYS A 81 -7.99 -10.70 12.39
CA LYS A 81 -8.12 -9.77 11.26
C LYS A 81 -6.97 -9.84 10.25
N GLY A 82 -5.89 -10.53 10.60
CA GLY A 82 -4.72 -10.71 9.73
C GLY A 82 -3.44 -10.14 10.35
N ALA A 83 -2.43 -9.96 9.50
CA ALA A 83 -1.19 -9.31 9.87
C ALA A 83 -1.38 -7.79 9.93
N VAL A 84 -0.84 -7.16 10.97
CA VAL A 84 -0.84 -5.71 11.18
C VAL A 84 0.59 -5.22 11.31
N GLU A 85 0.83 -4.02 10.79
CA GLU A 85 2.09 -3.32 10.90
C GLU A 85 1.93 -2.15 11.88
N ALA A 86 2.71 -2.19 12.96
CA ALA A 86 2.86 -1.08 13.88
C ALA A 86 4.16 -0.32 13.56
N THR A 87 4.08 1.01 13.51
CA THR A 87 5.24 1.87 13.28
C THR A 87 5.40 2.89 14.41
N ALA A 88 6.65 3.17 14.79
CA ALA A 88 6.98 4.15 15.81
C ALA A 88 8.27 4.89 15.46
N ALA A 89 8.21 6.22 15.39
CA ALA A 89 9.39 7.06 15.21
C ALA A 89 10.05 7.30 16.58
N LEU A 90 11.34 6.99 16.73
CA LEU A 90 12.06 7.02 18.00
C LEU A 90 13.41 7.73 17.86
N CYS A 91 13.84 8.38 18.94
CA CYS A 91 15.21 8.87 19.07
C CYS A 91 16.16 7.69 19.36
N ARG A 92 17.47 7.89 19.14
CA ARG A 92 18.47 6.84 19.31
C ARG A 92 18.43 6.12 20.67
N ALA A 93 18.21 6.85 21.76
CA ALA A 93 18.15 6.27 23.10
C ALA A 93 16.99 5.29 23.24
N HIS A 94 15.79 5.68 22.82
CA HIS A 94 14.61 4.84 22.92
C HIS A 94 14.57 3.73 21.87
N THR A 95 15.25 3.89 20.73
CA THR A 95 15.45 2.81 19.76
C THR A 95 16.33 1.69 20.35
N ASP A 96 17.34 2.02 21.17
CA ASP A 96 18.21 1.04 21.82
C ASP A 96 17.47 0.21 22.89
N GLU A 97 16.46 0.82 23.52
CA GLU A 97 15.56 0.17 24.48
C GLU A 97 14.41 -0.60 23.81
N GLU A 98 14.18 -0.40 22.51
CA GLU A 98 13.04 -0.98 21.82
C GLU A 98 13.28 -2.46 21.51
N SER A 99 12.27 -3.27 21.82
CA SER A 99 12.33 -4.72 21.63
C SER A 99 11.07 -5.22 20.93
N PRO A 100 11.16 -6.29 20.12
CA PRO A 100 9.98 -6.87 19.50
C PRO A 100 8.97 -7.33 20.56
N THR A 101 7.73 -6.86 20.44
CA THR A 101 6.70 -6.99 21.49
C THR A 101 5.81 -8.22 21.32
N ASN A 102 5.68 -8.74 20.09
CA ASN A 102 4.76 -9.83 19.75
C ASN A 102 5.49 -11.11 19.28
N LEU A 103 6.57 -11.49 19.96
CA LEU A 103 7.32 -12.72 19.64
C LEU A 103 6.50 -14.00 19.86
N ASP A 104 5.58 -14.01 20.83
CA ASP A 104 4.68 -15.14 21.07
C ASP A 104 3.70 -15.38 19.90
N GLY A 105 3.42 -14.35 19.11
CA GLY A 105 2.61 -14.39 17.89
C GLY A 105 3.43 -14.45 16.60
N ALA A 106 4.72 -14.81 16.68
CA ALA A 106 5.58 -14.88 15.51
C ALA A 106 5.07 -15.91 14.49
N TYR A 107 4.90 -15.46 13.26
CA TYR A 107 4.45 -16.24 12.12
C TYR A 107 5.47 -16.11 10.98
N ASP A 108 5.24 -16.79 9.86
CA ASP A 108 6.23 -16.88 8.76
C ASP A 108 6.68 -15.52 8.20
N GLU A 109 5.81 -14.50 8.26
CA GLU A 109 6.12 -13.14 7.81
C GLU A 109 6.28 -12.14 8.96
N TYR A 110 6.56 -12.61 10.17
CA TYR A 110 6.90 -11.73 11.30
C TYR A 110 8.18 -10.95 10.99
N VAL A 111 8.13 -9.63 11.15
CA VAL A 111 9.26 -8.75 10.88
C VAL A 111 9.35 -7.68 11.96
N PHE A 112 10.52 -7.53 12.55
CA PHE A 112 10.90 -6.37 13.34
C PHE A 112 12.06 -5.67 12.64
N ARG A 113 11.85 -4.42 12.22
CA ARG A 113 12.82 -3.66 11.42
C ARG A 113 13.03 -2.28 12.03
N VAL A 114 14.30 -1.91 12.17
CA VAL A 114 14.70 -0.55 12.52
C VAL A 114 15.33 0.08 11.29
N VAL A 115 14.78 1.20 10.84
CA VAL A 115 15.25 1.93 9.66
C VAL A 115 15.69 3.33 10.09
N PRO A 116 16.89 3.80 9.71
CA PRO A 116 17.27 5.19 9.94
C PRO A 116 16.40 6.12 9.10
N LEU A 117 15.85 7.17 9.71
CA LEU A 117 15.15 8.23 9.00
C LEU A 117 16.15 9.04 8.15
N PRO A 118 15.79 9.44 6.92
CA PRO A 118 16.62 10.32 6.10
C PRO A 118 16.79 11.69 6.77
N GLU A 119 17.95 12.32 6.57
CA GLU A 119 18.27 13.61 7.21
C GLU A 119 17.30 14.73 6.81
N SER A 120 16.70 14.65 5.61
CA SER A 120 15.65 15.56 5.16
C SER A 120 14.45 15.58 6.11
N LEU A 121 13.96 14.40 6.51
CA LEU A 121 12.88 14.24 7.50
C LEU A 121 13.33 14.56 8.94
N ARG A 122 14.63 14.78 9.19
CA ARG A 122 15.13 15.22 10.50
C ARG A 122 15.28 16.75 10.59
N GLN A 123 15.30 17.45 9.46
CA GLN A 123 15.66 18.87 9.35
C GLN A 123 14.48 19.83 9.12
N GLU A 124 13.27 19.36 8.85
CA GLU A 124 12.06 20.19 8.67
C GLU A 124 11.48 20.77 9.98
N SER A 125 12.33 20.99 10.98
CA SER A 125 11.97 21.55 12.30
C SER A 125 12.73 22.84 12.63
N ALA A 126 13.02 23.66 11.61
CA ALA A 126 13.67 24.97 11.73
C ALA A 126 12.71 26.14 11.51
#